data_AF-A0A2V8PA62-F1
#
_entry.id   AF-A0A2V8PA62-F1
#
_cell.length_a   1.000
_cell.length_b   1.000
_cell.length_c   1.000
_cell.angle_alpha   90.00
_cell.angle_beta   90.00
_cell.angle_gamma   90.00
#
_symmetry.space_group_name_H-M   'P 1'
#
loop_
_entity.id
_entity.type
_entity.pdbx_description
1 polymer ?
#
loop_
_entity_poly.entity_id
_entity_poly.type
_entity_poly.pdbx_seq_one_letter_code
_entity_poly.pdbx_strand_id
1 'polypeptide(L)'
;MHEPIQWLPESDASPWAALASATRSSLPVPNGFLIFPGTSEGDIRNSYDELTIREKTRFVAVRGSSHALLNVIGSDQLIHTARRLWTESPGVPLLVQRMVPAMWCGKAQWHRQNLRIKANEGMMILDPDTYLFNTTSGKCTRQTLAPKQRRMIRYVDGTARVVERQTERTPMSADQLKSVADLALRTQADIGWAIDDADRVWLISVGSRT
;
A
#
# COMPACT_ATOMS: atom_id res chain seq x y z
N MET A 1 -18.94 -12.55 21.13
CA MET A 1 -19.45 -12.73 19.76
C MET A 1 -18.27 -13.04 18.87
N HIS A 2 -18.38 -14.05 18.01
CA HIS A 2 -17.36 -14.39 17.03
C HIS A 2 -17.59 -13.52 15.79
N GLU A 3 -16.62 -12.67 15.43
CA GLU A 3 -16.70 -11.85 14.22
C GLU A 3 -15.95 -12.57 13.09
N PRO A 4 -16.65 -13.03 12.03
CA PRO A 4 -16.03 -13.78 10.95
C PRO A 4 -15.05 -12.91 10.15
N ILE A 5 -14.07 -13.55 9.52
CA ILE A 5 -13.23 -12.90 8.52
C ILE A 5 -14.11 -12.38 7.38
N GLN A 6 -13.74 -11.22 6.84
CA GLN A 6 -14.37 -10.64 5.66
C GLN A 6 -13.31 -10.35 4.60
N TRP A 7 -13.52 -10.80 3.37
CA TRP A 7 -12.61 -10.45 2.27
C TRP A 7 -12.79 -8.98 1.87
N LEU A 8 -11.72 -8.30 1.48
CA LEU A 8 -11.75 -6.87 1.19
C LEU A 8 -12.88 -6.44 0.22
N PRO A 9 -13.20 -7.15 -0.87
CA PRO A 9 -14.29 -6.77 -1.77
C PRO A 9 -15.67 -6.74 -1.11
N GLU A 10 -15.84 -7.43 0.02
CA GLU A 10 -17.10 -7.58 0.75
C GLU A 10 -17.26 -6.53 1.85
N SER A 11 -16.20 -5.79 2.21
CA SER A 11 -16.18 -4.93 3.40
C SER A 11 -16.76 -3.52 3.17
N ASP A 12 -18.08 -3.38 3.33
CA ASP A 12 -18.76 -2.10 3.11
C ASP A 12 -18.88 -1.20 4.36
N ALA A 13 -18.86 -1.79 5.56
CA ALA A 13 -19.02 -1.08 6.83
C ALA A 13 -17.71 -1.03 7.64
N SER A 14 -16.56 -0.88 6.97
CA SER A 14 -15.24 -0.88 7.59
C SER A 14 -14.47 0.42 7.30
N PRO A 15 -13.42 0.74 8.08
CA PRO A 15 -12.48 1.81 7.74
C PRO A 15 -11.82 1.65 6.36
N TRP A 16 -11.93 0.46 5.77
CA TRP A 16 -11.33 0.07 4.49
C TRP A 16 -12.34 0.10 3.33
N ALA A 17 -13.57 0.58 3.55
CA ALA A 17 -14.65 0.61 2.56
C ALA A 17 -14.24 1.30 1.23
N ALA A 18 -13.39 2.33 1.27
CA ALA A 18 -12.90 2.97 0.05
C ALA A 18 -12.06 2.04 -0.83
N LEU A 19 -11.23 1.17 -0.22
CA LEU A 19 -10.46 0.15 -0.94
C LEU A 19 -11.35 -1.01 -1.40
N ALA A 20 -12.34 -1.40 -0.60
CA ALA A 20 -13.36 -2.39 -0.99
C ALA A 20 -14.10 -1.94 -2.26
N SER A 21 -14.62 -0.71 -2.25
CA SER A 21 -15.27 -0.09 -3.41
C SER A 21 -14.34 -0.01 -4.61
N ALA A 22 -13.09 0.41 -4.42
CA ALA A 22 -12.11 0.47 -5.49
C ALA A 22 -11.87 -0.90 -6.14
N THR A 23 -11.82 -1.95 -5.31
CA THR A 23 -11.63 -3.34 -5.78
C THR A 23 -12.82 -3.79 -6.64
N ARG A 24 -14.06 -3.51 -6.21
CA ARG A 24 -15.27 -3.79 -6.99
C ARG A 24 -15.37 -2.98 -8.29
N SER A 25 -14.75 -1.80 -8.33
CA SER A 25 -14.59 -0.99 -9.55
C SER A 25 -13.40 -1.41 -10.42
N SER A 26 -12.84 -2.61 -10.20
CA SER A 26 -11.73 -3.17 -10.98
C SER A 26 -10.46 -2.29 -10.96
N LEU A 27 -10.25 -1.55 -9.87
CA LEU A 27 -8.98 -0.89 -9.63
C LEU A 27 -7.94 -1.91 -9.11
N PRO A 28 -6.65 -1.71 -9.38
CA PRO A 28 -5.60 -2.65 -9.02
C PRO A 28 -5.27 -2.57 -7.52
N VAL A 29 -6.16 -3.05 -6.67
CA VAL A 29 -5.97 -3.13 -5.22
C VAL A 29 -5.33 -4.48 -4.87
N PRO A 30 -4.32 -4.54 -3.99
CA PRO A 30 -3.80 -5.81 -3.49
C PRO A 30 -4.89 -6.60 -2.76
N ASN A 31 -5.05 -7.88 -3.10
CA ASN A 31 -6.00 -8.76 -2.43
C ASN A 31 -5.68 -8.90 -0.95
N GLY A 32 -6.74 -9.07 -0.15
CA GLY A 32 -6.63 -9.08 1.30
C GLY A 32 -7.96 -9.33 1.99
N PHE A 33 -7.89 -9.48 3.31
CA PHE A 33 -9.02 -9.75 4.19
C PHE A 33 -8.90 -8.93 5.47
N LEU A 34 -10.03 -8.75 6.15
CA LEU A 34 -10.13 -8.01 7.39
C LEU A 34 -10.09 -8.97 8.57
N ILE A 35 -9.34 -8.60 9.60
CA ILE A 35 -9.33 -9.26 10.91
C ILE A 35 -9.99 -8.32 11.91
N PHE A 36 -10.97 -8.84 12.65
CA PHE A 36 -11.63 -8.13 13.72
C PHE A 36 -11.09 -8.56 15.09
N PRO A 37 -11.18 -7.70 16.13
CA PRO A 37 -10.67 -8.02 17.47
C PRO A 37 -11.21 -9.34 18.06
N GLY A 38 -12.40 -9.78 17.65
CA GLY A 38 -13.04 -11.02 18.08
C GLY A 38 -12.85 -12.23 17.16
N THR A 39 -12.07 -12.11 16.09
CA THR A 39 -11.84 -13.22 15.14
C THR A 39 -10.98 -14.31 15.77
N SER A 40 -11.37 -15.58 15.56
CA SER A 40 -10.61 -16.71 16.10
C SER A 40 -9.24 -16.83 15.43
N GLU A 41 -8.23 -17.31 16.17
CA GLU A 41 -6.91 -17.56 15.56
C GLU A 41 -6.97 -18.62 14.46
N GLY A 42 -7.88 -19.59 14.55
CA GLY A 42 -8.07 -20.62 13.53
C GLY A 42 -8.46 -20.01 12.18
N ASP A 43 -9.40 -19.06 12.19
CA ASP A 43 -9.82 -18.38 10.97
C ASP A 43 -8.72 -17.48 10.41
N ILE A 44 -7.96 -16.79 11.28
CA ILE A 44 -6.81 -15.99 10.86
C ILE A 44 -5.77 -16.86 10.14
N ARG A 45 -5.47 -18.05 10.67
CA ARG A 45 -4.54 -19.00 10.02
C ARG A 45 -5.07 -19.46 8.67
N ASN A 46 -6.33 -19.89 8.61
CA ASN A 46 -6.96 -20.36 7.38
C ASN A 46 -6.98 -19.28 6.28
N SER A 47 -7.38 -18.05 6.61
CA SER A 47 -7.43 -16.95 5.64
C SER A 47 -6.03 -16.48 5.21
N TYR A 48 -5.03 -16.56 6.08
CA TYR A 48 -3.64 -16.31 5.71
C TYR A 48 -3.14 -17.36 4.69
N ASP A 49 -3.41 -18.64 4.94
CA ASP A 49 -3.02 -19.72 4.03
C ASP A 49 -3.75 -19.60 2.68
N GLU A 50 -5.05 -19.29 2.69
CA GLU A 50 -5.81 -19.02 1.47
C GLU A 50 -5.22 -17.86 0.66
N LEU A 51 -4.91 -16.73 1.32
CA LEU A 51 -4.30 -15.56 0.66
C LEU A 51 -2.94 -15.90 0.06
N THR A 52 -2.08 -16.61 0.80
CA THR A 52 -0.72 -16.95 0.34
C THR A 52 -0.72 -17.91 -0.83
N ILE A 53 -1.61 -18.91 -0.83
CA ILE A 53 -1.80 -19.85 -1.94
C ILE A 53 -2.34 -19.13 -3.18
N ARG A 54 -3.41 -18.35 -3.02
CA ARG A 54 -4.08 -17.64 -4.12
C ARG A 54 -3.17 -16.62 -4.79
N GLU A 55 -2.42 -15.87 -4.00
CA GLU A 55 -1.55 -14.79 -4.49
C GLU A 55 -0.11 -15.22 -4.74
N LYS A 56 0.24 -16.49 -4.47
CA LYS A 56 1.60 -17.03 -4.58
C LYS A 56 2.63 -16.16 -3.85
N THR A 57 2.28 -15.67 -2.67
CA THR A 57 3.11 -14.79 -1.83
C THR A 57 3.36 -15.42 -0.47
N ARG A 58 4.49 -15.05 0.16
CA ARG A 58 4.77 -15.34 1.58
C ARG A 58 4.78 -14.08 2.44
N PHE A 59 4.57 -12.93 1.81
CA PHE A 59 4.71 -11.62 2.44
C PHE A 59 3.36 -10.91 2.43
N VAL A 60 2.91 -10.53 3.61
CA VAL A 60 1.71 -9.72 3.78
C VAL A 60 2.04 -8.38 4.44
N ALA A 61 1.22 -7.39 4.15
CA ALA A 61 1.18 -6.11 4.84
C ALA A 61 -0.05 -6.10 5.74
N VAL A 62 0.13 -5.71 7.01
CA VAL A 62 -0.94 -5.56 7.99
C VAL A 62 -1.15 -4.08 8.23
N ARG A 63 -2.33 -3.57 7.91
CA ARG A 63 -2.66 -2.15 7.99
C ARG A 63 -3.62 -1.93 9.16
N GLY A 64 -3.21 -1.06 10.07
CA GLY A 64 -4.07 -0.46 11.08
C GLY A 64 -4.48 0.96 10.71
N SER A 65 -5.24 1.61 11.59
CA SER A 65 -5.68 3.00 11.44
C SER A 65 -4.52 4.00 11.37
N SER A 66 -3.49 3.79 12.20
CA SER A 66 -2.41 4.77 12.40
C SER A 66 -1.15 4.44 11.62
N HIS A 67 -0.84 3.16 11.44
CA HIS A 67 0.36 2.71 10.74
C HIS A 67 0.16 1.32 10.13
N ALA A 68 1.11 0.91 9.29
CA ALA A 68 1.13 -0.41 8.69
C ALA A 68 2.44 -1.12 9.03
N LEU A 69 2.36 -2.42 9.30
CA LEU A 69 3.51 -3.30 9.38
C LEU A 69 3.66 -4.03 8.06
N LEU A 70 4.87 -3.96 7.51
CA LEU A 70 5.23 -4.61 6.26
C LEU A 70 6.05 -5.87 6.58
N ASN A 71 6.13 -6.76 5.59
CA ASN A 71 6.99 -7.94 5.62
C ASN A 71 6.61 -8.96 6.70
N VAL A 72 5.33 -9.12 6.98
CA VAL A 72 4.83 -10.14 7.90
C VAL A 72 4.83 -11.49 7.17
N ILE A 73 5.42 -12.50 7.80
CA ILE A 73 5.60 -13.86 7.26
C ILE A 73 5.16 -14.86 8.33
N GLY A 74 4.25 -15.74 7.96
CA GLY A 74 3.68 -16.77 8.83
C GLY A 74 2.44 -16.27 9.58
N SER A 75 1.48 -17.18 9.76
CA SER A 75 0.20 -16.88 10.39
C SER A 75 0.32 -16.57 11.88
N ASP A 76 1.24 -17.20 12.61
CA ASP A 76 1.49 -16.86 14.02
C ASP A 76 2.07 -15.45 14.19
N GLN A 77 3.00 -15.05 13.32
CA GLN A 77 3.53 -13.69 13.32
C GLN A 77 2.44 -12.66 12.97
N LEU A 78 1.51 -13.01 12.07
CA LEU A 78 0.34 -12.19 11.78
C LEU A 78 -0.54 -12.02 13.03
N ILE A 79 -0.84 -13.09 13.77
CA ILE A 79 -1.63 -13.03 15.01
C ILE A 79 -0.93 -12.14 16.05
N HIS A 80 0.38 -12.30 16.25
CA HIS A 80 1.15 -11.43 17.14
C HIS A 80 1.12 -9.96 16.70
N THR A 81 1.23 -9.71 15.40
CA THR A 81 1.16 -8.37 14.83
C THR A 81 -0.23 -7.74 15.02
N ALA A 82 -1.30 -8.51 14.81
CA ALA A 82 -2.66 -8.06 15.03
C ALA A 82 -2.91 -7.67 16.49
N ARG A 83 -2.50 -8.53 17.43
CA ARG A 83 -2.56 -8.25 18.87
C ARG A 83 -1.85 -6.96 19.24
N ARG A 84 -0.64 -6.75 18.73
CA ARG A 84 0.12 -5.51 18.96
C ARG A 84 -0.65 -4.29 18.44
N LEU A 85 -1.16 -4.35 17.22
CA LEU A 85 -1.91 -3.25 16.61
C LEU A 85 -3.17 -2.89 17.40
N TRP A 86 -3.89 -3.88 17.95
CA TRP A 86 -5.05 -3.62 18.79
C TRP A 86 -4.72 -3.05 20.16
N THR A 87 -3.54 -3.32 20.72
CA THR A 87 -3.07 -2.61 21.92
C THR A 87 -2.90 -1.11 21.64
N GLU A 88 -2.46 -0.75 20.44
CA GLU A 88 -2.25 0.64 20.03
C GLU A 88 -3.55 1.33 19.55
N SER A 89 -4.50 0.58 19.00
CA SER A 89 -5.80 1.08 18.53
C SER A 89 -6.90 0.05 18.78
N PRO A 90 -7.46 0.01 20.01
CA PRO A 90 -8.45 -0.97 20.41
C PRO A 90 -9.72 -0.88 19.55
N GLY A 91 -10.27 -2.04 19.18
CA GLY A 91 -11.58 -2.12 18.53
C GLY A 91 -11.59 -1.87 17.01
N VAL A 92 -10.45 -1.55 16.38
CA VAL A 92 -10.41 -1.23 14.95
C VAL A 92 -10.08 -2.48 14.11
N PRO A 93 -10.86 -2.79 13.05
CA PRO A 93 -10.53 -3.88 12.13
C PRO A 93 -9.22 -3.63 11.38
N LEU A 94 -8.38 -4.66 11.30
CA LEU A 94 -7.09 -4.61 10.61
C LEU A 94 -7.24 -5.19 9.21
N LEU A 95 -6.60 -4.57 8.23
CA LEU A 95 -6.57 -5.08 6.85
C LEU A 95 -5.25 -5.82 6.60
N VAL A 96 -5.35 -7.10 6.28
CA VAL A 96 -4.23 -7.93 5.82
C VAL A 96 -4.27 -8.01 4.32
N GLN A 97 -3.21 -7.57 3.65
CA GLN A 97 -3.11 -7.60 2.20
C GLN A 97 -1.84 -8.32 1.74
N ARG A 98 -1.88 -8.92 0.56
CA ARG A 98 -0.65 -9.30 -0.14
C ARG A 98 0.28 -8.09 -0.22
N MET A 99 1.55 -8.30 0.11
CA MET A 99 2.53 -7.22 0.02
C MET A 99 2.98 -7.04 -1.43
N VAL A 100 2.94 -5.81 -1.93
CA VAL A 100 3.46 -5.47 -3.26
C VAL A 100 4.99 -5.32 -3.16
N PRO A 101 5.80 -6.08 -3.93
CA PRO A 101 7.25 -5.91 -3.96
C PRO A 101 7.61 -4.65 -4.76
N ALA A 102 7.40 -3.49 -4.15
CA ALA A 102 7.43 -2.22 -4.86
C ALA A 102 8.86 -1.79 -5.21
N MET A 103 9.10 -1.44 -6.47
CA MET A 103 10.28 -0.68 -6.89
C MET A 103 10.11 0.82 -6.58
N TRP A 104 8.87 1.31 -6.64
CA TRP A 104 8.49 2.66 -6.23
C TRP A 104 7.23 2.62 -5.38
N CYS A 105 7.15 3.47 -4.37
CA CYS A 105 5.92 3.72 -3.63
C CYS A 105 5.75 5.20 -3.37
N GLY A 106 4.53 5.60 -3.02
CA GLY A 106 4.28 7.01 -2.86
C GLY A 106 2.86 7.39 -2.49
N LYS A 107 2.64 8.70 -2.56
CA LYS A 107 1.33 9.33 -2.43
C LYS A 107 1.11 10.25 -3.62
N ALA A 108 -0.09 10.28 -4.16
CA ALA A 108 -0.52 11.28 -5.13
C ALA A 108 -1.66 12.07 -4.52
N GLN A 109 -1.50 13.39 -4.44
CA GLN A 109 -2.47 14.29 -3.83
C GLN A 109 -2.90 15.33 -4.83
N TRP A 110 -4.20 15.62 -4.84
CA TRP A 110 -4.73 16.68 -5.68
C TRP A 110 -4.24 18.04 -5.22
N HIS A 111 -3.92 18.88 -6.20
CA HIS A 111 -3.61 20.28 -5.98
C HIS A 111 -4.23 21.09 -7.12
N ARG A 112 -5.47 21.54 -6.89
CA ARG A 112 -6.34 22.12 -7.93
C ARG A 112 -6.54 21.14 -9.09
N GLN A 113 -6.05 21.46 -10.28
CA GLN A 113 -6.08 20.63 -11.49
C GLN A 113 -4.78 19.84 -11.71
N ASN A 114 -3.85 19.87 -10.77
CA ASN A 114 -2.60 19.12 -10.85
C ASN A 114 -2.58 18.02 -9.80
N LEU A 115 -1.73 17.02 -10.01
CA LEU A 115 -1.38 16.01 -9.03
C LEU A 115 0.03 16.26 -8.51
N ARG A 116 0.16 16.37 -7.18
CA ARG A 116 1.45 16.32 -6.50
C ARG A 116 1.76 14.87 -6.18
N ILE A 117 2.69 14.28 -6.91
CA ILE A 117 3.14 12.90 -6.74
C ILE A 117 4.40 12.92 -5.89
N LYS A 118 4.33 12.34 -4.70
CA LYS A 118 5.49 12.03 -3.85
C LYS A 118 5.92 10.60 -4.11
N ALA A 119 7.20 10.37 -4.41
CA ALA A 119 7.70 9.05 -4.76
C ALA A 119 9.00 8.69 -4.03
N ASN A 120 9.06 7.48 -3.50
CA ASN A 120 10.24 6.86 -2.93
C ASN A 120 10.54 5.55 -3.63
N GLU A 121 11.82 5.30 -3.86
CA GLU A 121 12.29 3.97 -4.21
C GLU A 121 12.02 2.98 -3.07
N GLY A 122 11.65 1.76 -3.45
CA GLY A 122 11.28 0.70 -2.51
C GLY A 122 9.89 0.91 -1.90
N MET A 123 9.73 0.44 -0.67
CA MET A 123 8.41 0.18 -0.07
C MET A 123 8.03 1.16 1.05
N MET A 124 8.86 2.18 1.30
CA MET A 124 8.61 3.17 2.35
C MET A 124 8.86 4.59 1.86
N ILE A 125 7.97 5.50 2.28
CA ILE A 125 8.12 6.93 2.05
C ILE A 125 9.02 7.51 3.15
N LEU A 126 10.25 7.85 2.78
CA LEU A 126 11.25 8.39 3.70
C LEU A 126 11.61 9.81 3.26
N ASP A 127 12.43 9.93 2.23
CA ASP A 127 12.83 11.21 1.64
C ASP A 127 12.33 11.26 0.18
N PRO A 128 11.03 11.53 -0.04
CA PRO A 128 10.40 11.41 -1.37
C PRO A 128 10.87 12.48 -2.33
N ASP A 129 10.94 12.09 -3.60
CA ASP A 129 10.83 13.05 -4.68
C ASP A 129 9.46 13.65 -4.74
N THR A 130 9.37 14.84 -5.32
CA THR A 130 8.11 15.47 -5.63
C THR A 130 8.03 15.81 -7.11
N TYR A 131 6.96 15.35 -7.74
CA TYR A 131 6.60 15.64 -9.12
C TYR A 131 5.27 16.39 -9.13
N LEU A 132 5.16 17.42 -9.98
CA LEU A 132 3.91 18.12 -10.24
C LEU A 132 3.41 17.73 -11.63
N PHE A 133 2.45 16.82 -11.67
CA PHE A 133 1.85 16.32 -12.89
C PHE A 133 0.61 17.14 -13.24
N ASN A 134 0.57 17.69 -14.45
CA ASN A 134 -0.60 18.40 -14.94
C ASN A 134 -1.53 17.41 -15.65
N THR A 135 -2.73 17.21 -15.13
CA THR A 135 -3.66 16.21 -15.66
C THR A 135 -4.29 16.63 -16.99
N THR A 136 -4.27 17.92 -17.33
CA THR A 136 -4.78 18.44 -18.61
C THR A 136 -3.79 18.21 -19.75
N SER A 137 -2.50 18.49 -19.52
CA SER A 137 -1.46 18.30 -20.53
C SER A 137 -0.86 16.89 -20.55
N GLY A 138 -1.11 16.10 -19.49
CA GLY A 138 -0.54 14.77 -19.34
C GLY A 138 0.98 14.77 -19.11
N LYS A 139 1.55 15.90 -18.66
CA LYS A 139 3.00 16.08 -18.51
C LYS A 139 3.40 16.46 -17.09
N CYS A 140 4.59 16.01 -16.69
CA CYS A 140 5.27 16.51 -15.51
C CYS A 140 5.78 17.93 -15.77
N THR A 141 5.30 18.90 -14.99
CA THR A 141 5.63 20.33 -15.13
C THR A 141 6.75 20.78 -14.21
N ARG A 142 6.95 20.08 -13.09
CA ARG A 142 8.01 20.35 -12.13
C ARG A 142 8.45 19.06 -11.47
N GLN A 143 9.76 18.93 -11.27
CA GLN A 143 10.39 17.82 -10.60
C GLN A 143 11.34 18.35 -9.53
N THR A 144 11.33 17.72 -8.36
CA THR A 144 12.23 18.03 -7.24
C THR A 144 12.71 16.72 -6.65
N LEU A 145 14.01 16.48 -6.77
CA LEU A 145 14.65 15.23 -6.38
C LEU A 145 15.25 15.33 -4.99
N ALA A 146 14.96 14.37 -4.12
CA ALA A 146 15.62 14.25 -2.83
C ALA A 146 17.08 13.81 -3.05
N PRO A 147 18.08 14.56 -2.54
CA PRO A 147 19.49 14.31 -2.85
C PRO A 147 20.02 13.02 -2.21
N LYS A 148 19.43 12.59 -1.10
CA LYS A 148 19.85 11.42 -0.32
C LYS A 148 18.65 10.54 0.01
N GLN A 149 17.93 10.12 -1.03
CA GLN A 149 16.77 9.27 -0.83
C GLN A 149 17.19 7.95 -0.17
N ARG A 150 16.62 7.69 1.00
CA ARG A 150 16.72 6.38 1.64
C ARG A 150 15.66 5.44 1.07
N ARG A 151 16.02 4.17 0.95
CA ARG A 151 15.10 3.10 0.53
C ARG A 151 15.14 1.92 1.50
N MET A 152 13.99 1.29 1.67
CA MET A 152 13.88 0.02 2.39
C MET A 152 14.26 -1.12 1.44
N ILE A 153 15.27 -1.90 1.81
CA ILE A 153 15.63 -3.16 1.14
C ILE A 153 15.13 -4.31 2.02
N ARG A 154 14.46 -5.27 1.39
CA ARG A 154 14.07 -6.53 2.00
C ARG A 154 15.11 -7.60 1.71
N TYR A 155 15.45 -8.38 2.73
CA TYR A 155 16.31 -9.55 2.63
C TYR A 155 15.48 -10.83 2.60
N VAL A 156 16.09 -11.90 2.08
CA VAL A 156 15.45 -13.22 1.91
C VAL A 156 15.07 -13.85 3.25
N ASP A 157 15.79 -13.50 4.31
CA ASP A 157 15.55 -13.95 5.69
C ASP A 157 14.34 -13.28 6.39
N GLY A 158 13.60 -12.42 5.68
CA GLY A 158 12.47 -11.71 6.25
C GLY A 158 12.86 -10.45 7.04
N THR A 159 14.13 -10.08 7.08
CA THR A 159 14.56 -8.79 7.62
C THR A 159 14.47 -7.69 6.58
N ALA A 160 14.43 -6.44 7.04
CA ALA A 160 14.52 -5.28 6.17
C ALA A 160 15.44 -4.23 6.78
N ARG A 161 16.16 -3.50 5.93
CA ARG A 161 17.02 -2.38 6.35
C ARG A 161 16.73 -1.16 5.49
N VAL A 162 16.87 -0.01 6.12
CA VAL A 162 16.87 1.28 5.42
C VAL A 162 18.32 1.60 5.06
N VAL A 163 18.57 1.83 3.77
CA VAL A 163 19.89 2.23 3.28
C VAL A 163 19.81 3.57 2.57
N GLU A 164 20.81 4.41 2.79
CA GLU A 164 21.04 5.59 1.96
C GLU A 164 21.65 5.13 0.63
N ARG A 165 21.10 5.62 -0.49
CA ARG A 165 21.63 5.29 -1.81
C ARG A 165 22.91 6.08 -2.07
N GLN A 166 23.94 5.40 -2.59
CA GLN A 166 25.28 5.97 -2.80
C GLN A 166 25.60 6.32 -4.27
N THR A 167 24.73 5.97 -5.23
CA THR A 167 25.02 6.04 -6.69
C THR A 167 24.09 6.97 -7.46
N GLU A 168 24.46 7.29 -8.71
CA GLU A 168 23.63 8.01 -9.68
C GLU A 168 22.22 7.41 -9.80
N ARG A 169 21.25 8.31 -9.99
CA ARG A 169 19.85 8.03 -9.76
C ARG A 169 19.00 8.27 -11.01
N THR A 170 18.24 7.25 -11.38
CA THR A 170 17.18 7.37 -12.38
C THR A 170 15.90 7.82 -11.69
N PRO A 171 15.36 9.01 -12.01
CA PRO A 171 14.04 9.41 -11.53
C PRO A 171 12.95 8.51 -12.11
N MET A 172 11.74 8.55 -11.53
CA MET A 172 10.59 7.91 -12.16
C MET A 172 10.43 8.37 -13.61
N SER A 173 10.13 7.42 -14.50
CA SER A 173 9.88 7.72 -15.91
C SER A 173 8.56 8.47 -16.09
N ALA A 174 8.41 9.13 -17.24
CA ALA A 174 7.15 9.80 -17.59
C ALA A 174 5.97 8.81 -17.63
N ASP A 175 6.20 7.59 -18.10
CA ASP A 175 5.17 6.54 -18.18
C ASP A 175 4.74 6.05 -16.80
N GLN A 176 5.68 5.92 -15.86
CA GLN A 176 5.38 5.58 -14.47
C GLN A 176 4.57 6.70 -13.79
N LEU A 177 4.97 7.97 -13.97
CA LEU A 177 4.24 9.12 -13.46
C LEU A 177 2.82 9.20 -14.05
N LYS A 178 2.68 8.94 -15.35
CA LYS A 178 1.39 8.88 -16.03
C LYS A 178 0.53 7.75 -15.47
N SER A 179 1.09 6.57 -15.25
CA SER A 179 0.35 5.41 -14.71
C SER A 179 -0.21 5.69 -13.30
N VAL A 180 0.56 6.39 -12.47
CA VAL A 180 0.10 6.87 -11.16
C VAL A 180 -0.98 7.94 -11.30
N ALA A 181 -0.81 8.89 -12.23
CA ALA A 181 -1.80 9.93 -12.49
C ALA A 181 -3.12 9.37 -13.00
N ASP A 182 -3.09 8.41 -13.92
CA ASP A 182 -4.26 7.72 -14.47
C ASP A 182 -5.00 6.95 -13.36
N LEU A 183 -4.27 6.32 -12.43
CA LEU A 183 -4.87 5.69 -11.26
C LEU A 183 -5.56 6.70 -10.32
N ALA A 184 -4.93 7.86 -10.07
CA ALA A 184 -5.51 8.94 -9.27
C ALA A 184 -6.74 9.57 -9.95
N LEU A 185 -6.72 9.70 -11.29
CA LEU A 185 -7.85 10.15 -12.09
C LEU A 185 -9.03 9.18 -12.04
N ARG A 186 -8.77 7.87 -12.13
CA ARG A 186 -9.83 6.84 -12.01
C ARG A 186 -10.45 6.78 -10.62
N THR A 187 -9.68 7.10 -9.58
CA THR A 187 -10.16 7.12 -8.18
C THR A 187 -10.80 8.45 -7.77
N GLN A 188 -10.51 9.55 -8.49
CA GLN A 188 -10.94 10.92 -8.14
C GLN A 188 -10.61 11.32 -6.69
N ALA A 189 -9.53 10.76 -6.14
CA ALA A 189 -9.18 10.87 -4.74
C ALA A 189 -7.66 11.04 -4.56
N ASP A 190 -7.25 11.44 -3.35
CA ASP A 190 -5.86 11.31 -2.94
C ASP A 190 -5.56 9.81 -2.78
N ILE A 191 -4.41 9.35 -3.27
CA ILE A 191 -4.07 7.92 -3.24
C ILE A 191 -2.70 7.66 -2.65
N GLY A 192 -2.57 6.54 -1.96
CA GLY A 192 -1.31 5.85 -1.75
C GLY A 192 -1.14 4.81 -2.84
N TRP A 193 0.07 4.69 -3.39
CA TRP A 193 0.33 3.84 -4.54
C TRP A 193 1.67 3.12 -4.43
N ALA A 194 1.80 2.03 -5.19
CA ALA A 194 3.04 1.29 -5.38
C ALA A 194 3.17 0.85 -6.84
N ILE A 195 4.39 0.75 -7.35
CA ILE A 195 4.72 0.16 -8.65
C ILE A 195 5.62 -1.04 -8.37
N ASP A 196 5.24 -2.22 -8.86
CA ASP A 196 6.06 -3.44 -8.74
C ASP A 196 7.15 -3.52 -9.82
N ASP A 197 7.94 -4.59 -9.77
CA ASP A 197 9.02 -4.88 -10.72
C ASP A 197 8.55 -5.17 -12.15
N ALA A 198 7.25 -5.40 -12.35
CA ALA A 198 6.61 -5.55 -13.66
C ALA A 198 5.97 -4.24 -14.16
N ASP A 199 6.34 -3.09 -13.56
CA ASP A 199 5.78 -1.76 -13.83
C ASP A 199 4.25 -1.66 -13.61
N ARG A 200 3.66 -2.60 -12.87
CA ARG A 200 2.23 -2.54 -12.56
C ARG A 200 1.98 -1.61 -11.38
N VAL A 201 1.07 -0.65 -11.59
CA VAL A 201 0.62 0.28 -10.54
C VAL A 201 -0.47 -0.36 -9.67
N TRP A 202 -0.32 -0.22 -8.36
CA TRP A 202 -1.20 -0.74 -7.33
C TRP A 202 -1.76 0.39 -6.47
N LEU A 203 -3.06 0.33 -6.18
CA LEU A 203 -3.74 1.23 -5.25
C LEU A 203 -3.62 0.68 -3.83
N ILE A 204 -2.92 1.42 -2.97
CA ILE A 204 -2.56 1.00 -1.62
C ILE A 204 -3.45 1.63 -0.55
N SER A 205 -3.89 2.87 -0.76
CA SER A 205 -4.81 3.57 0.13
C SER A 205 -5.57 4.64 -0.65
N VAL A 206 -6.76 4.99 -0.18
CA VAL A 206 -7.59 6.09 -0.71
C VAL A 206 -7.83 7.08 0.42
N GLY A 207 -7.59 8.36 0.16
CA GLY A 207 -7.83 9.47 1.08
C GLY A 207 -8.83 10.46 0.52
N SER A 208 -9.30 11.37 1.36
CA SER A 208 -10.14 12.48 0.91
C SER A 208 -9.33 13.43 0.04
N ARG A 209 -9.93 13.90 -1.06
CA ARG A 209 -9.36 14.96 -1.90
C ARG A 209 -9.19 16.24 -1.06
N THR A 210 -7.97 16.78 -1.03
CA THR A 210 -7.65 18.05 -0.35
C THR A 210 -7.63 19.25 -1.30
#